data_AF-A0AA38P4W9-F1
#
_entry.id   AF-A0AA38P4W9-F1
#
_cell.length_a   1.000
_cell.length_b   1.000
_cell.length_c   1.000
_cell.angle_alpha   90.00
_cell.angle_beta   90.00
_cell.angle_gamma   90.00
#
_symmetry.space_group_name_H-M   'P 1'
#
loop_
_entity.id
_entity.type
_entity.pdbx_description
1 polymer ?
#
loop_
_entity_poly.entity_id
_entity_poly.type
_entity_poly.pdbx_seq_one_letter_code
_entity_poly.pdbx_strand_id
1 'polypeptide(L)'
;MPKDQMGSVEQPSAIEYLRPEDTDHDMQALGPAQEEQVAKLRDLNIVDDQMDTGENFPPLPDFPDIEELELRSWQAAGAPDDRADHIWRLYESLTHELAYSLCEQLRLILEPTLATRLKGDYRTGKRLNMRKIIPYIASDYTKDKIWLRRTRPSQREYQVLIALDDSRSMAESHSVHLAYQTLALVSKALTRLEAGDIGIAKFGQDVQILHDFDGVPFSEQAGIEVIKSFHFDQKATNVLSLVNTSLHVLELARERRSMGSSTAADLWQLEIIISDGMCQDHDKLRAVLRKAEEQKVMIVFIILDSLHTKPGSSAQGSILSMEKAEFKNVDGKMELQLQRYLDSFPFEYYLVLRDVEALPQVLSTTLKQFFERISEQ
;
A
#
# COMPACT_ATOMS: atom_id res chain seq x y z
N MET A 1 -20.03 9.85 59.86
CA MET A 1 -19.49 10.88 58.95
C MET A 1 -17.98 10.94 59.17
N PRO A 2 -17.12 10.71 58.17
CA PRO A 2 -15.90 9.94 58.42
C PRO A 2 -14.57 10.67 58.13
N LYS A 3 -13.55 10.27 58.89
CA LYS A 3 -12.13 10.17 58.52
C LYS A 3 -11.53 9.00 59.32
N ASP A 4 -10.83 8.07 58.68
CA ASP A 4 -9.37 7.99 58.74
C ASP A 4 -8.82 6.81 57.89
N GLN A 5 -7.51 6.64 57.90
CA GLN A 5 -6.69 6.06 56.84
C GLN A 5 -6.30 4.58 57.03
N MET A 6 -5.97 3.95 55.90
CA MET A 6 -4.89 2.96 55.66
C MET A 6 -4.82 1.63 56.45
N GLY A 7 -4.67 0.54 55.69
CA GLY A 7 -4.25 -0.78 56.16
C GLY A 7 -4.13 -1.76 54.99
N SER A 8 -2.91 -1.95 54.46
CA SER A 8 -2.57 -2.70 53.23
C SER A 8 -2.14 -4.16 53.48
N VAL A 9 -1.72 -4.85 52.39
CA VAL A 9 -1.12 -6.21 52.26
C VAL A 9 -2.18 -7.33 52.06
N GLU A 10 -2.05 -8.36 51.19
CA GLU A 10 -0.93 -8.91 50.39
C GLU A 10 -1.27 -9.04 48.86
N GLN A 11 -1.07 -10.22 48.25
CA GLN A 11 -1.26 -10.68 46.86
C GLN A 11 -1.59 -12.21 46.89
N PRO A 12 -1.47 -13.00 45.81
CA PRO A 12 -2.36 -13.08 44.64
C PRO A 12 -3.02 -14.47 44.49
N SER A 13 -4.21 -14.53 43.86
CA SER A 13 -4.86 -15.81 43.53
C SER A 13 -4.34 -16.40 42.22
N ALA A 14 -3.39 -17.33 42.29
CA ALA A 14 -3.07 -18.24 41.20
C ALA A 14 -4.14 -19.34 41.11
N ILE A 15 -4.63 -19.64 39.90
CA ILE A 15 -5.55 -20.75 39.67
C ILE A 15 -4.77 -21.96 39.15
N GLU A 16 -4.89 -23.04 39.89
CA GLU A 16 -4.31 -24.35 39.66
C GLU A 16 -5.13 -25.13 38.61
N TYR A 17 -4.45 -25.68 37.59
CA TYR A 17 -5.04 -26.71 36.73
C TYR A 17 -4.09 -27.90 36.59
N LEU A 18 -4.62 -29.06 36.93
CA LEU A 18 -3.93 -30.33 37.13
C LEU A 18 -3.14 -30.82 35.90
N ARG A 19 -1.99 -31.45 36.17
CA ARG A 19 -1.37 -32.42 35.25
C ARG A 19 -2.08 -33.78 35.37
N PRO A 20 -2.34 -34.50 34.27
CA PRO A 20 -2.51 -35.95 34.30
C PRO A 20 -1.17 -36.64 34.56
N GLU A 21 -1.22 -37.82 35.19
CA GLU A 21 -0.06 -38.56 35.70
C GLU A 21 0.71 -39.36 34.64
N ASP A 22 1.87 -39.86 35.06
CA ASP A 22 2.82 -40.65 34.30
C ASP A 22 2.27 -41.97 33.75
N THR A 23 2.83 -42.43 32.63
CA THR A 23 2.82 -43.85 32.25
C THR A 23 4.25 -44.28 31.96
N ASP A 24 4.81 -45.10 32.85
CA ASP A 24 6.14 -45.67 32.73
C ASP A 24 6.27 -46.56 31.48
N HIS A 25 7.28 -46.31 30.65
CA HIS A 25 7.85 -47.32 29.75
C HIS A 25 9.39 -47.25 29.78
N ASP A 26 10.00 -48.41 30.01
CA ASP A 26 11.42 -48.57 30.34
C ASP A 26 12.39 -48.02 29.28
N MET A 27 13.27 -47.11 29.69
CA MET A 27 14.43 -46.72 28.89
C MET A 27 15.52 -47.80 28.97
N GLN A 28 15.37 -48.87 28.20
CA GLN A 28 16.38 -49.92 28.09
C GLN A 28 17.55 -49.47 27.19
N ALA A 29 18.70 -49.20 27.80
CA ALA A 29 19.91 -48.81 27.08
C ALA A 29 20.45 -49.96 26.21
N LEU A 30 20.38 -49.81 24.88
CA LEU A 30 20.93 -50.77 23.92
C LEU A 30 22.43 -50.54 23.71
N GLY A 31 23.23 -51.57 23.99
CA GLY A 31 24.64 -51.63 23.61
C GLY A 31 24.84 -51.87 22.10
N PRO A 32 26.09 -51.86 21.61
CA PRO A 32 26.38 -52.05 20.19
C PRO A 32 25.92 -53.43 19.70
N ALA A 33 25.15 -53.46 18.61
CA ALA A 33 24.59 -54.68 18.06
C ALA A 33 25.67 -55.59 17.46
N GLN A 34 25.54 -56.90 17.71
CA GLN A 34 26.43 -57.94 17.20
C GLN A 34 26.13 -58.27 15.72
N GLU A 35 27.15 -58.71 14.99
CA GLU A 35 27.19 -58.77 13.52
C GLU A 35 26.19 -59.75 12.86
N GLU A 36 25.51 -60.62 13.63
CA GLU A 36 24.62 -61.65 13.08
C GLU A 36 23.28 -61.14 12.52
N GLN A 37 22.80 -59.96 12.90
CA GLN A 37 21.55 -59.41 12.33
C GLN A 37 21.74 -58.82 10.92
N VAL A 38 22.97 -58.46 10.55
CA VAL A 38 23.29 -57.89 9.21
C VAL A 38 23.21 -58.96 8.11
N ALA A 39 23.38 -60.24 8.46
CA ALA A 39 23.44 -61.34 7.51
C ALA A 39 22.08 -61.73 6.90
N LYS A 40 20.94 -61.43 7.56
CA LYS A 40 19.60 -61.83 7.10
C LYS A 40 18.86 -60.82 6.23
N LEU A 41 19.42 -59.63 5.98
CA LEU A 41 18.82 -58.62 5.09
C LEU A 41 19.24 -58.73 3.62
N ARG A 42 20.13 -59.67 3.25
CA ARG A 42 20.74 -59.72 1.90
C ARG A 42 20.03 -60.62 0.88
N ASP A 43 19.09 -61.46 1.29
CA ASP A 43 18.48 -62.49 0.42
C ASP A 43 17.05 -62.17 -0.06
N LEU A 44 16.62 -60.91 0.04
CA LEU A 44 15.37 -60.43 -0.59
C LEU A 44 15.69 -59.68 -1.90
N ASN A 45 15.88 -60.47 -2.97
CA ASN A 45 15.85 -59.96 -4.35
C ASN A 45 14.45 -59.44 -4.67
N ILE A 46 14.23 -58.14 -4.48
CA ILE A 46 13.15 -57.40 -5.14
C ILE A 46 13.70 -56.95 -6.49
N VAL A 47 12.94 -57.20 -7.55
CA VAL A 47 13.30 -56.85 -8.93
C VAL A 47 13.30 -55.33 -9.07
N ASP A 48 14.37 -54.76 -9.65
CA ASP A 48 14.42 -53.35 -10.08
C ASP A 48 13.39 -53.12 -11.20
N ASP A 49 12.15 -52.80 -10.81
CA ASP A 49 11.21 -52.13 -11.70
C ASP A 49 11.51 -50.63 -11.61
N GLN A 50 11.92 -50.04 -12.73
CA GLN A 50 12.31 -48.63 -12.79
C GLN A 50 11.08 -47.76 -12.55
N MET A 51 10.94 -47.25 -11.32
CA MET A 51 10.00 -46.17 -11.04
C MET A 51 10.46 -44.91 -11.77
N ASP A 52 9.82 -44.65 -12.91
CA ASP A 52 9.87 -43.39 -13.60
C ASP A 52 9.36 -42.29 -12.65
N THR A 53 10.28 -41.54 -12.04
CA THR A 53 9.95 -40.38 -11.20
C THR A 53 9.55 -39.15 -12.03
N GLY A 54 9.19 -39.36 -13.30
CA GLY A 54 8.54 -38.42 -14.21
C GLY A 54 7.04 -38.21 -13.95
N GLU A 55 6.52 -38.52 -12.75
CA GLU A 55 5.21 -37.99 -12.33
C GLU A 55 5.30 -36.47 -12.19
N ASN A 56 5.06 -35.80 -13.32
CA ASN A 56 4.80 -34.38 -13.43
C ASN A 56 3.47 -34.08 -12.71
N PHE A 57 3.52 -34.04 -11.38
CA PHE A 57 2.39 -33.63 -10.55
C PHE A 57 1.86 -32.31 -11.12
N PRO A 58 0.58 -32.26 -11.58
CA PRO A 58 0.01 -30.98 -11.95
C PRO A 58 0.11 -30.06 -10.73
N PRO A 59 0.46 -28.77 -10.90
CA PRO A 59 0.45 -27.84 -9.79
C PRO A 59 -0.90 -27.95 -9.09
N LEU A 60 -0.86 -28.05 -7.76
CA LEU A 60 -2.07 -28.03 -6.94
C LEU A 60 -2.92 -26.84 -7.41
N PRO A 61 -4.22 -27.02 -7.67
CA PRO A 61 -5.04 -25.90 -8.12
C PRO A 61 -4.97 -24.80 -7.07
N ASP A 62 -4.67 -23.57 -7.49
CA ASP A 62 -4.70 -22.40 -6.62
C ASP A 62 -6.10 -22.29 -6.02
N PHE A 63 -6.25 -22.74 -4.77
CA PHE A 63 -7.49 -22.54 -4.03
C PHE A 63 -7.56 -21.04 -3.71
N PRO A 64 -8.68 -20.35 -4.05
CA PRO A 64 -8.82 -18.96 -3.68
C PRO A 64 -8.74 -18.82 -2.15
N ASP A 65 -8.02 -17.80 -1.69
CA ASP A 65 -7.86 -17.53 -0.27
C ASP A 65 -9.24 -17.38 0.41
N ILE A 66 -9.32 -17.70 1.70
CA ILE A 66 -10.58 -17.73 2.44
C ILE A 66 -11.24 -16.34 2.40
N GLU A 67 -10.42 -15.30 2.49
CA GLU A 67 -10.77 -13.89 2.43
C GLU A 67 -11.30 -13.47 1.04
N GLU A 68 -10.78 -14.06 -0.04
CA GLU A 68 -11.34 -13.88 -1.38
C GLU A 68 -12.71 -14.56 -1.50
N LEU A 69 -12.86 -15.77 -0.97
CA LEU A 69 -14.14 -16.48 -0.98
C LEU A 69 -15.20 -15.73 -0.15
N GLU A 70 -14.83 -15.17 0.99
CA GLU A 70 -15.71 -14.32 1.80
C GLU A 70 -16.13 -13.05 1.03
N LEU A 71 -15.18 -12.34 0.38
CA LEU A 71 -15.48 -11.20 -0.48
C LEU A 71 -16.47 -11.57 -1.59
N ARG A 72 -16.21 -12.65 -2.32
CA ARG A 72 -17.08 -13.15 -3.40
C ARG A 72 -18.48 -13.48 -2.88
N SER A 73 -18.59 -14.04 -1.67
CA SER A 73 -19.88 -14.33 -1.04
C SER A 73 -20.66 -13.05 -0.66
N TRP A 74 -19.96 -12.01 -0.20
CA TRP A 74 -20.56 -10.71 0.14
C TRP A 74 -21.03 -9.97 -1.12
N GLN A 75 -20.22 -9.95 -2.19
CA GLN A 75 -20.61 -9.38 -3.48
C GLN A 75 -21.80 -10.13 -4.10
N ALA A 76 -21.81 -11.47 -4.08
CA ALA A 76 -22.92 -12.28 -4.57
C ALA A 76 -24.23 -12.07 -3.77
N ALA A 77 -24.14 -11.66 -2.51
CA ALA A 77 -25.29 -11.26 -1.69
C ALA A 77 -25.78 -9.82 -1.96
N GLY A 78 -25.19 -9.11 -2.92
CA GLY A 78 -25.51 -7.71 -3.24
C GLY A 78 -24.78 -6.68 -2.38
N ALA A 79 -23.63 -7.04 -1.81
CA ALA A 79 -22.76 -6.17 -1.01
C ALA A 79 -23.48 -5.40 0.13
N PRO A 80 -24.19 -6.09 1.04
CA PRO A 80 -24.97 -5.41 2.08
C PRO A 80 -24.09 -4.64 3.08
N ASP A 81 -24.57 -3.44 3.45
CA ASP A 81 -23.88 -2.45 4.30
C ASP A 81 -23.49 -2.98 5.69
N ASP A 82 -24.24 -3.94 6.22
CA ASP A 82 -24.03 -4.52 7.56
C ASP A 82 -22.72 -5.31 7.67
N ARG A 83 -22.24 -5.85 6.54
CA ARG A 83 -20.99 -6.62 6.45
C ARG A 83 -19.78 -5.81 5.99
N ALA A 84 -19.97 -4.57 5.52
CA ALA A 84 -18.87 -3.73 5.04
C ALA A 84 -17.81 -3.44 6.13
N ASP A 85 -18.23 -3.30 7.39
CA ASP A 85 -17.36 -3.19 8.57
C ASP A 85 -16.44 -4.42 8.73
N HIS A 86 -17.00 -5.61 8.59
CA HIS A 86 -16.26 -6.86 8.68
C HIS A 86 -15.27 -7.03 7.52
N ILE A 87 -15.70 -6.75 6.28
CA ILE A 87 -14.84 -6.82 5.09
C ILE A 87 -13.68 -5.82 5.18
N TRP A 88 -13.92 -4.58 5.61
CA TRP A 88 -12.83 -3.61 5.81
C TRP A 88 -11.82 -4.09 6.87
N ARG A 89 -12.30 -4.58 8.03
CA ARG A 89 -11.43 -5.12 9.09
C ARG A 89 -10.63 -6.34 8.63
N LEU A 90 -11.20 -7.18 7.77
CA LEU A 90 -10.52 -8.33 7.20
C LEU A 90 -9.28 -7.90 6.41
N TYR A 91 -9.43 -6.96 5.47
CA TYR A 91 -8.30 -6.43 4.69
C TYR A 91 -7.30 -5.62 5.53
N GLU A 92 -7.77 -4.87 6.53
CA GLU A 92 -6.89 -4.17 7.48
C GLU A 92 -6.03 -5.15 8.32
N SER A 93 -6.60 -6.29 8.72
CA SER A 93 -5.87 -7.36 9.42
C SER A 93 -4.89 -8.08 8.49
N LEU A 94 -5.35 -8.48 7.30
CA LEU A 94 -4.56 -9.22 6.31
C LEU A 94 -3.32 -8.45 5.85
N THR A 95 -3.41 -7.11 5.76
CA THR A 95 -2.32 -6.25 5.27
C THR A 95 -1.52 -5.56 6.37
N HIS A 96 -1.75 -5.87 7.65
CA HIS A 96 -1.18 -5.15 8.79
C HIS A 96 0.35 -5.04 8.77
N GLU A 97 1.04 -6.18 8.60
CA GLU A 97 2.51 -6.25 8.58
C GLU A 97 3.10 -5.57 7.33
N LEU A 98 2.45 -5.72 6.17
CA LEU A 98 2.87 -5.06 4.94
C LEU A 98 2.71 -3.54 5.02
N ALA A 99 1.63 -3.06 5.65
CA ALA A 99 1.42 -1.64 5.92
C ALA A 99 2.44 -1.09 6.94
N TYR A 100 2.90 -1.90 7.91
CA TYR A 100 4.02 -1.55 8.78
C TYR A 100 5.33 -1.42 7.98
N SER A 101 5.64 -2.41 7.15
CA SER A 101 6.84 -2.42 6.29
C SER A 101 6.88 -1.20 5.36
N LEU A 102 5.78 -0.91 4.65
CA LEU A 102 5.66 0.27 3.79
C LEU A 102 5.82 1.57 4.61
N CYS A 103 5.18 1.69 5.77
CA CYS A 103 5.29 2.88 6.63
C CYS A 103 6.75 3.20 6.99
N GLU A 104 7.55 2.20 7.38
CA GLU A 104 8.97 2.44 7.74
C GLU A 104 9.87 2.69 6.53
N GLN A 105 9.58 2.08 5.37
CA GLN A 105 10.28 2.42 4.12
C GLN A 105 9.97 3.86 3.68
N LEU A 106 8.70 4.26 3.69
CA LEU A 106 8.27 5.62 3.38
C LEU A 106 8.77 6.64 4.42
N ARG A 107 9.01 6.25 5.68
CA ARG A 107 9.58 7.13 6.71
C ARG A 107 10.95 7.70 6.31
N LEU A 108 11.72 6.96 5.52
CA LEU A 108 13.04 7.34 5.02
C LEU A 108 12.98 8.18 3.74
N ILE A 109 11.92 8.04 2.93
CA ILE A 109 11.77 8.72 1.63
C ILE A 109 11.01 10.04 1.79
N LEU A 110 9.86 9.99 2.48
CA LEU A 110 9.01 11.13 2.77
C LEU A 110 9.55 11.83 4.02
N GLU A 111 10.59 12.66 3.86
CA GLU A 111 11.14 13.44 4.97
C GLU A 111 10.12 14.47 5.52
N PRO A 112 10.18 14.85 6.81
CA PRO A 112 9.35 15.92 7.34
C PRO A 112 9.69 17.26 6.67
N THR A 113 8.73 17.89 6.00
CA THR A 113 8.88 19.17 5.30
C THR A 113 8.49 20.38 6.16
N LEU A 114 7.46 20.25 7.00
CA LEU A 114 6.88 21.37 7.75
C LEU A 114 7.70 21.71 9.02
N ALA A 115 8.13 22.97 9.09
CA ALA A 115 9.03 23.50 10.12
C ALA A 115 8.33 23.86 11.44
N THR A 116 7.83 22.86 12.19
CA THR A 116 7.09 23.12 13.44
C THR A 116 7.95 23.17 14.72
N ARG A 117 9.18 22.64 14.74
CA ARG A 117 10.06 22.63 15.93
C ARG A 117 10.93 23.88 16.04
N LEU A 118 11.05 24.38 17.29
CA LEU A 118 11.90 25.50 17.67
C LEU A 118 13.39 25.12 17.55
N LYS A 119 14.16 25.97 16.86
CA LYS A 119 15.63 25.86 16.72
C LYS A 119 16.24 27.27 16.67
N GLY A 120 17.56 27.34 16.82
CA GLY A 120 18.39 28.46 16.41
C GLY A 120 18.75 29.47 17.49
N ASP A 121 19.56 30.43 17.05
CA ASP A 121 20.04 31.58 17.81
C ASP A 121 19.72 32.83 16.97
N TYR A 122 18.44 33.21 16.96
CA TYR A 122 17.93 34.34 16.17
C TYR A 122 17.94 35.63 17.00
N ARG A 123 17.98 36.78 16.32
CA ARG A 123 17.86 38.11 16.93
C ARG A 123 16.46 38.44 17.46
N THR A 124 15.43 37.77 16.95
CA THR A 124 14.03 37.92 17.37
C THR A 124 13.27 36.60 17.24
N GLY A 125 12.25 36.40 18.09
CA GLY A 125 11.39 35.22 18.08
C GLY A 125 10.29 35.31 19.15
N LYS A 126 9.51 34.24 19.33
CA LYS A 126 8.45 34.17 20.37
C LYS A 126 8.87 33.44 21.66
N ARG A 127 10.04 32.79 21.67
CA ARG A 127 10.62 32.07 22.83
C ARG A 127 12.12 32.31 22.90
N LEU A 128 12.67 32.34 24.11
CA LEU A 128 14.10 32.49 24.37
C LEU A 128 14.81 31.13 24.38
N ASN A 129 16.05 31.11 23.88
CA ASN A 129 16.98 30.01 24.08
C ASN A 129 17.60 30.15 25.48
N MET A 130 17.06 29.42 26.46
CA MET A 130 17.49 29.50 27.86
C MET A 130 19.00 29.29 28.07
N ARG A 131 19.67 28.50 27.21
CA ARG A 131 21.13 28.28 27.28
C ARG A 131 21.95 29.52 26.89
N LYS A 132 21.37 30.50 26.20
CA LYS A 132 22.03 31.71 25.71
C LYS A 132 21.85 32.94 26.61
N ILE A 133 20.97 32.87 27.61
CA ILE A 133 20.69 33.98 28.53
C ILE A 133 21.94 34.37 29.33
N ILE A 134 22.67 33.41 29.89
CA ILE A 134 23.89 33.70 30.67
C ILE A 134 24.98 34.37 29.79
N PRO A 135 25.36 33.82 28.61
CA PRO A 135 26.29 34.50 27.70
C PRO A 135 25.84 35.88 27.20
N TYR A 136 24.54 36.15 27.15
CA TYR A 136 23.99 37.45 26.76
C TYR A 136 24.15 38.50 27.86
N ILE A 137 23.76 38.16 29.09
CA ILE A 137 23.95 39.03 30.27
C ILE A 137 25.45 39.28 30.51
N ALA A 138 26.27 38.24 30.47
CA ALA A 138 27.73 38.34 30.62
C ALA A 138 28.44 39.04 29.45
N SER A 139 27.70 39.53 28.45
CA SER A 139 28.22 40.31 27.31
C SER A 139 27.70 41.74 27.28
N ASP A 140 27.15 42.23 28.39
CA ASP A 140 26.43 43.51 28.48
C ASP A 140 25.43 43.69 27.32
N TYR A 141 24.58 42.67 27.15
CA TYR A 141 23.49 42.63 26.17
C TYR A 141 23.93 42.67 24.68
N THR A 142 25.22 42.51 24.37
CA THR A 142 25.72 42.57 22.98
C THR A 142 25.45 41.29 22.17
N LYS A 143 25.40 40.11 22.79
CA LYS A 143 25.13 38.82 22.10
C LYS A 143 23.64 38.56 21.87
N ASP A 144 23.01 39.43 21.09
CA ASP A 144 21.55 39.53 20.83
C ASP A 144 20.85 38.28 20.23
N LYS A 145 21.60 37.28 19.78
CA LYS A 145 21.11 36.03 19.18
C LYS A 145 20.61 35.03 20.23
N ILE A 146 19.57 35.41 20.97
CA ILE A 146 19.01 34.65 22.10
C ILE A 146 17.64 34.02 21.82
N TRP A 147 17.08 34.14 20.62
CA TRP A 147 15.70 33.75 20.33
C TRP A 147 15.59 32.46 19.51
N LEU A 148 14.55 31.68 19.78
CA LEU A 148 14.18 30.49 19.02
C LEU A 148 13.08 30.82 18.00
N ARG A 149 13.16 30.22 16.80
CA ARG A 149 12.11 30.25 15.78
C ARG A 149 11.75 28.83 15.35
N ARG A 150 10.49 28.60 14.96
CA ARG A 150 10.04 27.32 14.39
C ARG A 150 10.61 27.21 12.97
N THR A 151 11.74 26.51 12.86
CA THR A 151 12.62 26.50 11.67
C THR A 151 13.31 25.15 11.49
N ARG A 152 13.00 24.16 12.34
CA ARG A 152 13.40 22.77 12.15
C ARG A 152 12.19 22.01 11.59
N PRO A 153 12.29 21.41 10.39
CA PRO A 153 11.30 20.48 9.88
C PRO A 153 11.05 19.34 10.87
N SER A 154 9.79 18.99 11.06
CA SER A 154 9.37 18.02 12.09
C SER A 154 7.99 17.41 11.92
N GLN A 155 7.20 17.86 10.94
CA GLN A 155 5.96 17.22 10.49
C GLN A 155 6.00 17.08 8.98
N ARG A 156 5.28 16.11 8.44
CA ARG A 156 5.10 15.93 7.00
C ARG A 156 3.89 16.73 6.53
N GLU A 157 3.90 17.11 5.26
CA GLU A 157 2.84 17.93 4.66
C GLU A 157 2.53 17.47 3.22
N TYR A 158 2.59 16.16 2.98
CA TYR A 158 2.24 15.58 1.69
C TYR A 158 0.72 15.52 1.52
N GLN A 159 0.26 15.63 0.28
CA GLN A 159 -1.13 15.43 -0.09
C GLN A 159 -1.16 14.25 -1.07
N VAL A 160 -1.81 13.17 -0.66
CA VAL A 160 -1.83 11.89 -1.39
C VAL A 160 -3.26 11.54 -1.76
N LEU A 161 -3.57 11.50 -3.05
CA LEU A 161 -4.85 11.02 -3.57
C LEU A 161 -4.71 9.54 -3.94
N ILE A 162 -5.58 8.68 -3.44
CA ILE A 162 -5.68 7.27 -3.87
C ILE A 162 -6.95 7.15 -4.71
N ALA A 163 -6.80 6.83 -5.99
CA ALA A 163 -7.92 6.60 -6.90
C ALA A 163 -8.06 5.10 -7.15
N LEU A 164 -9.23 4.53 -6.87
CA LEU A 164 -9.54 3.12 -7.14
C LEU A 164 -10.61 2.98 -8.24
N ASP A 165 -10.33 2.05 -9.16
CA ASP A 165 -11.18 1.71 -10.30
C ASP A 165 -12.38 0.84 -9.87
N ASP A 166 -13.58 1.30 -10.19
CA ASP A 166 -14.90 0.70 -9.90
C ASP A 166 -15.54 0.13 -11.18
N SER A 167 -14.73 -0.13 -12.21
CA SER A 167 -15.18 -0.74 -13.45
C SER A 167 -15.41 -2.25 -13.34
N ARG A 168 -16.19 -2.76 -14.29
CA ARG A 168 -16.51 -4.18 -14.42
C ARG A 168 -15.31 -5.05 -14.80
N SER A 169 -14.28 -4.51 -15.44
CA SER A 169 -13.08 -5.29 -15.80
C SER A 169 -12.26 -5.69 -14.56
N MET A 170 -12.31 -4.90 -13.49
CA MET A 170 -11.76 -5.27 -12.17
C MET A 170 -12.43 -6.52 -11.58
N ALA A 171 -13.75 -6.65 -11.74
CA ALA A 171 -14.50 -7.83 -11.32
C ALA A 171 -14.25 -9.04 -12.24
N GLU A 172 -14.19 -8.84 -13.56
CA GLU A 172 -13.95 -9.90 -14.54
C GLU A 172 -12.52 -10.43 -14.52
N SER A 173 -11.53 -9.61 -14.16
CA SER A 173 -10.12 -10.00 -13.96
C SER A 173 -9.83 -10.62 -12.59
N HIS A 174 -10.83 -10.72 -11.70
CA HIS A 174 -10.65 -11.13 -10.29
C HIS A 174 -9.58 -10.29 -9.55
N SER A 175 -9.46 -9.00 -9.91
CA SER A 175 -8.49 -8.08 -9.29
C SER A 175 -9.03 -7.35 -8.05
N VAL A 176 -10.32 -7.50 -7.73
CA VAL A 176 -10.97 -6.79 -6.61
C VAL A 176 -10.34 -7.13 -5.24
N HIS A 177 -9.97 -8.38 -5.01
CA HIS A 177 -9.32 -8.80 -3.76
C HIS A 177 -7.99 -8.07 -3.56
N LEU A 178 -7.13 -8.12 -4.60
CA LEU A 178 -5.85 -7.42 -4.63
C LEU A 178 -6.01 -5.90 -4.56
N ALA A 179 -7.08 -5.34 -5.13
CA ALA A 179 -7.41 -3.93 -5.03
C ALA A 179 -7.72 -3.49 -3.59
N TYR A 180 -8.55 -4.24 -2.86
CA TYR A 180 -8.86 -3.94 -1.46
C TYR A 180 -7.69 -4.18 -0.52
N GLN A 181 -6.87 -5.22 -0.76
CA GLN A 181 -5.57 -5.37 -0.09
C GLN A 181 -4.69 -4.13 -0.32
N THR A 182 -4.48 -3.72 -1.57
CA THR A 182 -3.66 -2.55 -1.96
C THR A 182 -4.17 -1.26 -1.29
N LEU A 183 -5.49 -1.03 -1.32
CA LEU A 183 -6.13 0.14 -0.72
C LEU A 183 -5.95 0.16 0.81
N ALA A 184 -6.23 -0.94 1.49
CA ALA A 184 -6.07 -1.05 2.95
C ALA A 184 -4.60 -0.83 3.35
N LEU A 185 -3.67 -1.49 2.67
CA LEU A 185 -2.22 -1.40 2.92
C LEU A 185 -1.72 0.04 2.77
N VAL A 186 -1.95 0.66 1.62
CA VAL A 186 -1.43 2.00 1.30
C VAL A 186 -2.06 3.06 2.20
N SER A 187 -3.38 3.03 2.39
CA SER A 187 -4.08 4.00 3.26
C SER A 187 -3.62 3.89 4.71
N LYS A 188 -3.48 2.67 5.27
CA LYS A 188 -3.02 2.47 6.65
C LYS A 188 -1.55 2.82 6.82
N ALA A 189 -0.69 2.53 5.84
CA ALA A 189 0.71 2.94 5.88
C ALA A 189 0.85 4.47 5.91
N LEU A 190 0.13 5.19 5.05
CA LEU A 190 0.16 6.66 4.99
C LEU A 190 -0.42 7.32 6.24
N THR A 191 -1.53 6.79 6.79
CA THR A 191 -2.10 7.27 8.06
C THR A 191 -1.12 7.08 9.22
N ARG A 192 -0.47 5.91 9.33
CA ARG A 192 0.52 5.62 10.39
C ARG A 192 1.83 6.39 10.23
N LEU A 193 2.16 6.82 9.01
CA LEU A 193 3.33 7.66 8.72
C LEU A 193 3.13 9.12 9.19
N GLU A 194 1.88 9.52 9.46
CA GLU A 194 1.45 10.92 9.56
C GLU A 194 1.88 11.71 8.31
N ALA A 195 1.66 11.15 7.11
CA ALA A 195 2.18 11.69 5.85
C ALA A 195 1.68 13.12 5.53
N GLY A 196 0.47 13.44 5.97
CA GLY A 196 -0.21 14.70 5.71
C GLY A 196 -1.69 14.43 5.49
N ASP A 197 -2.25 14.96 4.40
CA ASP A 197 -3.65 14.70 4.03
C ASP A 197 -3.74 13.54 3.04
N ILE A 198 -4.71 12.66 3.24
CA ILE A 198 -5.02 11.54 2.34
C ILE A 198 -6.42 11.80 1.78
N GLY A 199 -6.54 11.76 0.46
CA GLY A 199 -7.82 11.77 -0.25
C GLY A 199 -8.07 10.40 -0.88
N ILE A 200 -9.35 10.03 -1.03
CA ILE A 200 -9.74 8.80 -1.73
C ILE A 200 -10.79 9.13 -2.78
N ALA A 201 -10.54 8.69 -4.01
CA ALA A 201 -11.43 8.79 -5.15
C ALA A 201 -11.84 7.41 -5.66
N LYS A 202 -13.09 7.33 -6.12
CA LYS A 202 -13.63 6.24 -6.93
C LYS A 202 -13.74 6.71 -8.37
N PHE A 203 -13.35 5.89 -9.33
CA PHE A 203 -13.51 6.22 -10.74
C PHE A 203 -13.96 5.04 -11.60
N GLY A 204 -14.62 5.36 -12.70
CA GLY A 204 -15.04 4.41 -13.73
C GLY A 204 -15.49 5.21 -14.94
N GLN A 205 -16.80 5.27 -15.18
CA GLN A 205 -17.39 6.18 -16.17
C GLN A 205 -17.27 7.64 -15.69
N ASP A 206 -17.63 7.84 -14.43
CA ASP A 206 -17.56 9.10 -13.68
C ASP A 206 -16.50 9.03 -12.58
N VAL A 207 -16.19 10.17 -11.96
CA VAL A 207 -15.20 10.31 -10.89
C VAL A 207 -15.90 10.88 -9.65
N GLN A 208 -15.71 10.24 -8.50
CA GLN A 208 -16.32 10.63 -7.23
C GLN A 208 -15.26 10.67 -6.14
N ILE A 209 -15.12 11.81 -5.46
CA ILE A 209 -14.30 11.90 -4.25
C ILE A 209 -15.11 11.32 -3.09
N LEU A 210 -14.58 10.28 -2.45
CA LEU A 210 -15.17 9.62 -1.29
C LEU A 210 -14.65 10.21 0.03
N HIS A 211 -13.40 10.67 0.02
CA HIS A 211 -12.74 11.36 1.15
C HIS A 211 -11.90 12.52 0.60
N ASP A 212 -12.24 13.78 0.92
CA ASP A 212 -11.55 14.98 0.45
C ASP A 212 -10.43 15.44 1.41
N PHE A 213 -9.58 16.35 0.96
CA PHE A 213 -8.48 16.98 1.68
C PHE A 213 -8.95 18.04 2.71
N ASP A 214 -10.00 17.73 3.48
CA ASP A 214 -10.60 18.62 4.48
C ASP A 214 -9.88 18.59 5.85
N GLY A 215 -8.70 17.96 5.92
CA GLY A 215 -7.89 17.83 7.14
C GLY A 215 -8.43 16.81 8.15
N VAL A 216 -9.49 16.08 7.81
CA VAL A 216 -9.97 14.92 8.57
C VAL A 216 -9.07 13.72 8.25
N PRO A 217 -8.36 13.11 9.24
CA PRO A 217 -7.55 11.92 9.00
C PRO A 217 -8.41 10.76 8.52
N PHE A 218 -7.86 9.92 7.63
CA PHE A 218 -8.55 8.72 7.17
C PHE A 218 -8.71 7.71 8.32
N SER A 219 -9.96 7.54 8.76
CA SER A 219 -10.36 6.71 9.90
C SER A 219 -10.85 5.33 9.47
N GLU A 220 -11.05 4.43 10.43
CA GLU A 220 -11.71 3.14 10.18
C GLU A 220 -13.10 3.32 9.57
N GLN A 221 -13.91 4.26 10.09
CA GLN A 221 -15.23 4.56 9.56
C GLN A 221 -15.17 5.10 8.11
N ALA A 222 -14.17 5.91 7.78
CA ALA A 222 -13.97 6.35 6.40
C ALA A 222 -13.67 5.15 5.47
N GLY A 223 -12.87 4.18 5.91
CA GLY A 223 -12.63 2.94 5.18
C GLY A 223 -13.90 2.10 4.95
N ILE A 224 -14.79 2.05 5.93
CA ILE A 224 -16.07 1.34 5.81
C ILE A 224 -16.98 2.01 4.77
N GLU A 225 -17.14 3.33 4.81
CA GLU A 225 -17.95 4.07 3.83
C GLU A 225 -17.33 3.99 2.41
N VAL A 226 -15.99 3.95 2.34
CA VAL A 226 -15.26 3.70 1.09
C VAL A 226 -15.64 2.31 0.53
N ILE A 227 -15.55 1.22 1.30
CA ILE A 227 -15.93 -0.14 0.85
C ILE A 227 -17.39 -0.22 0.39
N LYS A 228 -18.34 0.40 1.11
CA LYS A 228 -19.76 0.46 0.69
C LYS A 228 -19.96 1.15 -0.66
N SER A 229 -19.08 2.08 -1.00
CA SER A 229 -19.20 2.89 -2.22
C SER A 229 -18.78 2.15 -3.50
N PHE A 230 -18.10 1.00 -3.41
CA PHE A 230 -17.64 0.23 -4.57
C PHE A 230 -18.57 -0.93 -4.92
N HIS A 231 -18.83 -1.10 -6.21
CA HIS A 231 -19.72 -2.13 -6.76
C HIS A 231 -19.10 -2.88 -7.94
N PHE A 232 -18.05 -2.34 -8.57
CA PHE A 232 -17.33 -2.93 -9.71
C PHE A 232 -18.23 -3.33 -10.88
N ASP A 233 -19.22 -2.49 -11.20
CA ASP A 233 -20.23 -2.73 -12.24
C ASP A 233 -20.17 -1.70 -13.39
N GLN A 234 -19.34 -0.65 -13.28
CA GLN A 234 -19.26 0.42 -14.28
C GLN A 234 -18.66 -0.10 -15.60
N LYS A 235 -19.31 0.19 -16.73
CA LYS A 235 -19.00 -0.48 -18.02
C LYS A 235 -17.77 0.06 -18.77
N ALA A 236 -17.12 1.10 -18.26
CA ALA A 236 -15.97 1.74 -18.90
C ALA A 236 -15.15 2.51 -17.88
N THR A 237 -13.87 2.75 -18.21
CA THR A 237 -12.90 3.43 -17.35
C THR A 237 -12.37 4.69 -18.04
N ASN A 238 -12.63 5.86 -17.46
CA ASN A 238 -12.33 7.17 -18.01
C ASN A 238 -11.17 7.82 -17.24
N VAL A 239 -9.97 7.24 -17.41
CA VAL A 239 -8.73 7.73 -16.79
C VAL A 239 -8.42 9.19 -17.16
N LEU A 240 -8.86 9.66 -18.34
CA LEU A 240 -8.69 11.06 -18.73
C LEU A 240 -9.56 12.01 -17.86
N SER A 241 -10.79 11.61 -17.53
CA SER A 241 -11.65 12.34 -16.59
C SER A 241 -11.10 12.29 -15.16
N LEU A 242 -10.58 11.12 -14.74
CA LEU A 242 -9.88 10.96 -13.46
C LEU A 242 -8.76 11.99 -13.33
N VAL A 243 -7.73 11.94 -14.18
CA VAL A 243 -6.55 12.81 -14.01
C VAL A 243 -6.92 14.30 -14.06
N ASN A 244 -7.86 14.72 -14.92
CA ASN A 244 -8.31 16.12 -14.93
C ASN A 244 -9.04 16.52 -13.63
N THR A 245 -9.86 15.63 -13.07
CA THR A 245 -10.56 15.84 -11.79
C THR A 245 -9.57 15.85 -10.62
N SER A 246 -8.67 14.86 -10.58
CA SER A 246 -7.60 14.73 -9.58
C SER A 246 -6.72 15.97 -9.54
N LEU A 247 -6.26 16.48 -10.69
CA LEU A 247 -5.47 17.70 -10.76
C LEU A 247 -6.22 18.92 -10.20
N HIS A 248 -7.53 19.03 -10.44
CA HIS A 248 -8.33 20.14 -9.90
C HIS A 248 -8.52 20.04 -8.37
N VAL A 249 -8.81 18.84 -7.85
CA VAL A 249 -8.95 18.59 -6.41
C VAL A 249 -7.62 18.84 -5.69
N LEU A 250 -6.51 18.37 -6.26
CA LEU A 250 -5.16 18.58 -5.76
C LEU A 250 -4.75 20.07 -5.81
N GLU A 251 -5.07 20.79 -6.88
CA GLU A 251 -4.87 22.25 -7.00
C GLU A 251 -5.60 23.00 -5.87
N LEU A 252 -6.89 22.72 -5.66
CA LEU A 252 -7.66 23.31 -4.56
C LEU A 252 -7.07 22.95 -3.18
N ALA A 253 -6.66 21.70 -2.96
CA ALA A 253 -6.05 21.27 -1.71
C ALA A 253 -4.71 22.00 -1.43
N ARG A 254 -3.94 22.32 -2.48
CA ARG A 254 -2.69 23.08 -2.40
C ARG A 254 -2.96 24.56 -2.11
N GLU A 255 -3.97 25.16 -2.73
CA GLU A 255 -4.39 26.54 -2.45
C GLU A 255 -4.81 26.73 -0.98
N ARG A 256 -5.65 25.82 -0.46
CA ARG A 256 -6.06 25.81 0.96
C ARG A 256 -4.83 25.78 1.90
N ARG A 257 -3.81 24.95 1.59
CA ARG A 257 -2.56 24.85 2.36
C ARG A 257 -1.67 26.10 2.24
N SER A 258 -1.57 26.69 1.05
CA SER A 258 -0.66 27.82 0.77
C SER A 258 -1.02 29.08 1.56
N MET A 259 -2.30 29.26 1.91
CA MET A 259 -2.76 30.30 2.84
C MET A 259 -2.16 30.17 4.26
N GLY A 260 -1.82 28.96 4.70
CA GLY A 260 -1.26 28.68 6.03
C GLY A 260 0.26 28.50 6.06
N SER A 261 0.89 28.14 4.93
CA SER A 261 2.29 27.74 4.86
C SER A 261 2.92 28.18 3.54
N SER A 262 3.90 29.08 3.59
CA SER A 262 4.58 29.59 2.38
C SER A 262 5.42 28.52 1.66
N THR A 263 5.73 27.40 2.32
CA THR A 263 6.45 26.27 1.70
C THR A 263 5.51 25.29 1.02
N ALA A 264 4.20 25.30 1.31
CA ALA A 264 3.26 24.33 0.78
C ALA A 264 3.00 24.49 -0.73
N ALA A 265 3.17 25.70 -1.28
CA ALA A 265 3.04 25.96 -2.72
C ALA A 265 4.09 25.19 -3.56
N ASP A 266 5.26 24.92 -2.98
CA ASP A 266 6.37 24.27 -3.69
C ASP A 266 6.43 22.75 -3.54
N LEU A 267 5.59 22.17 -2.67
CA LEU A 267 5.56 20.73 -2.43
C LEU A 267 4.98 19.96 -3.63
N TRP A 268 5.52 18.78 -3.85
CA TRP A 268 4.94 17.80 -4.77
C TRP A 268 3.77 17.09 -4.11
N GLN A 269 2.68 16.93 -4.87
CA GLN A 269 1.53 16.11 -4.50
C GLN A 269 1.64 14.75 -5.19
N LEU A 270 0.99 13.72 -4.64
CA LEU A 270 1.04 12.35 -5.14
C LEU A 270 -0.38 11.85 -5.45
N GLU A 271 -0.57 11.25 -6.61
CA GLU A 271 -1.73 10.44 -6.97
C GLU A 271 -1.31 8.99 -7.17
N ILE A 272 -2.02 8.06 -6.55
CA ILE A 272 -1.84 6.61 -6.72
C ILE A 272 -3.13 6.09 -7.36
N ILE A 273 -3.05 5.66 -8.61
CA ILE A 273 -4.16 5.08 -9.36
C ILE A 273 -4.07 3.55 -9.25
N ILE A 274 -5.16 2.89 -8.84
CA ILE A 274 -5.26 1.43 -8.69
C ILE A 274 -6.31 0.92 -9.68
N SER A 275 -5.91 0.11 -10.65
CA SER A 275 -6.74 -0.38 -11.75
C SER A 275 -6.11 -1.64 -12.38
N ASP A 276 -6.84 -2.40 -13.19
CA ASP A 276 -6.31 -3.49 -14.01
C ASP A 276 -5.46 -3.00 -15.21
N GLY A 277 -5.35 -1.68 -15.39
CA GLY A 277 -4.55 -1.05 -16.44
C GLY A 277 -5.32 -0.77 -17.74
N MET A 278 -6.60 -1.10 -17.83
CA MET A 278 -7.42 -0.81 -19.00
C MET A 278 -7.72 0.69 -19.13
N CYS A 279 -7.09 1.36 -20.11
CA CYS A 279 -7.36 2.77 -20.40
C CYS A 279 -7.37 3.08 -21.91
N GLN A 280 -8.14 4.10 -22.29
CA GLN A 280 -8.30 4.56 -23.67
C GLN A 280 -7.47 5.83 -23.93
N ASP A 281 -7.29 6.20 -25.20
CA ASP A 281 -6.69 7.48 -25.62
C ASP A 281 -5.32 7.82 -24.99
N HIS A 282 -4.37 6.89 -25.05
CA HIS A 282 -3.01 7.05 -24.51
C HIS A 282 -2.31 8.36 -24.92
N ASP A 283 -2.51 8.84 -26.15
CA ASP A 283 -1.91 10.10 -26.62
C ASP A 283 -2.51 11.36 -25.98
N LYS A 284 -3.81 11.34 -25.65
CA LYS A 284 -4.44 12.43 -24.88
C LYS A 284 -3.96 12.39 -23.44
N LEU A 285 -3.84 11.20 -22.85
CA LEU A 285 -3.27 11.02 -21.51
C LEU A 285 -1.85 11.58 -21.43
N ARG A 286 -0.96 11.29 -22.39
CA ARG A 286 0.40 11.88 -22.46
C ARG A 286 0.45 13.41 -22.49
N ALA A 287 -0.61 14.10 -22.92
CA ALA A 287 -0.68 15.56 -22.86
C ALA A 287 -1.06 16.04 -21.44
N VAL A 288 -2.03 15.37 -20.80
CA VAL A 288 -2.48 15.71 -19.44
C VAL A 288 -1.45 15.31 -18.38
N LEU A 289 -0.72 14.21 -18.56
CA LEU A 289 0.34 13.78 -17.65
C LEU A 289 1.53 14.74 -17.64
N ARG A 290 1.86 15.37 -18.79
CA ARG A 290 2.84 16.47 -18.82
C ARG A 290 2.36 17.70 -18.05
N LYS A 291 1.09 18.06 -18.18
CA LYS A 291 0.46 19.12 -17.35
C LYS A 291 0.51 18.77 -15.86
N ALA A 292 0.33 17.50 -15.48
CA ALA A 292 0.45 17.05 -14.10
C ALA A 292 1.86 17.28 -13.53
N GLU A 293 2.90 16.94 -14.30
CA GLU A 293 4.29 17.17 -13.91
C GLU A 293 4.61 18.67 -13.80
N GLU A 294 4.15 19.51 -14.74
CA GLU A 294 4.24 20.98 -14.67
C GLU A 294 3.54 21.55 -13.41
N GLN A 295 2.42 20.95 -13.00
CA GLN A 295 1.71 21.29 -11.77
C GLN A 295 2.32 20.65 -10.51
N LYS A 296 3.51 20.04 -10.56
CA LYS A 296 4.15 19.32 -9.44
C LYS A 296 3.26 18.23 -8.84
N VAL A 297 2.60 17.43 -9.68
CA VAL A 297 1.82 16.25 -9.28
C VAL A 297 2.49 14.99 -9.84
N MET A 298 2.94 14.11 -8.94
CA MET A 298 3.37 12.75 -9.29
C MET A 298 2.14 11.87 -9.47
N ILE A 299 2.10 11.06 -10.53
CA ILE A 299 1.05 10.05 -10.70
C ILE A 299 1.72 8.68 -10.85
N VAL A 300 1.40 7.76 -9.93
CA VAL A 300 1.85 6.36 -9.93
C VAL A 300 0.67 5.47 -10.28
N PHE A 301 0.80 4.67 -11.33
CA PHE A 301 -0.25 3.74 -11.76
C PHE A 301 0.07 2.31 -11.30
N ILE A 302 -0.69 1.78 -10.35
CA ILE A 302 -0.65 0.38 -9.91
C ILE A 302 -1.62 -0.41 -10.80
N ILE A 303 -1.03 -1.19 -11.71
CA ILE A 303 -1.69 -2.15 -12.58
C ILE A 303 -1.84 -3.47 -11.82
N LEU A 304 -3.08 -3.91 -11.58
CA LEU A 304 -3.38 -5.19 -10.95
C LEU A 304 -3.41 -6.30 -12.01
N ASP A 305 -2.55 -7.31 -11.88
CA ASP A 305 -2.39 -8.45 -12.78
C ASP A 305 -2.71 -9.74 -12.01
N SER A 306 -3.98 -9.89 -11.60
CA SER A 306 -4.44 -11.06 -10.83
C SER A 306 -4.45 -12.32 -11.71
N LEU A 307 -3.41 -13.15 -11.56
CA LEU A 307 -3.25 -14.39 -12.34
C LEU A 307 -4.03 -15.56 -11.73
N HIS A 308 -5.33 -15.39 -11.42
CA HIS A 308 -6.18 -16.52 -11.07
C HIS A 308 -6.42 -17.42 -12.29
N THR A 309 -5.48 -18.33 -12.52
CA THR A 309 -5.58 -19.36 -13.54
C THR A 309 -6.76 -20.27 -13.21
N LYS A 310 -7.73 -20.37 -14.13
CA LYS A 310 -8.55 -21.59 -14.15
C LYS A 310 -7.60 -22.72 -14.54
N PRO A 311 -7.51 -23.82 -13.77
CA PRO A 311 -6.58 -24.90 -14.11
C PRO A 311 -6.88 -25.43 -15.53
N GLY A 312 -5.89 -25.35 -16.41
CA GLY A 312 -6.01 -25.66 -17.84
C GLY A 312 -6.19 -24.46 -18.79
N SER A 313 -6.35 -23.23 -18.26
CA SER A 313 -6.27 -22.01 -19.08
C SER A 313 -4.83 -21.48 -19.11
N SER A 314 -4.27 -21.33 -20.31
CA SER A 314 -3.03 -20.57 -20.55
C SER A 314 -3.17 -19.12 -20.08
N ALA A 315 -2.06 -18.43 -19.81
CA ALA A 315 -1.97 -17.04 -19.31
C ALA A 315 -2.48 -15.95 -20.29
N GLN A 316 -3.74 -16.08 -20.73
CA GLN A 316 -4.44 -15.29 -21.74
C GLN A 316 -5.14 -14.04 -21.17
N GLY A 317 -5.00 -13.78 -19.87
CA GLY A 317 -5.55 -12.60 -19.19
C GLY A 317 -4.51 -11.60 -18.68
N SER A 318 -3.20 -11.89 -18.79
CA SER A 318 -2.18 -11.02 -18.18
C SER A 318 -1.94 -9.75 -19.00
N ILE A 319 -1.81 -8.62 -18.32
CA ILE A 319 -1.49 -7.34 -18.95
C ILE A 319 -0.14 -7.36 -19.69
N LEU A 320 0.78 -8.26 -19.29
CA LEU A 320 2.10 -8.44 -19.88
C LEU A 320 2.08 -9.19 -21.22
N SER A 321 1.05 -10.00 -21.48
CA SER A 321 0.79 -10.67 -22.76
C SER A 321 -0.28 -9.98 -23.61
N MET A 322 -0.91 -8.91 -23.10
CA MET A 322 -1.90 -8.13 -23.83
C MET A 322 -1.28 -7.41 -25.02
N GLU A 323 -1.85 -7.63 -26.21
CA GLU A 323 -1.49 -6.93 -27.45
C GLU A 323 -2.57 -5.92 -27.83
N LYS A 324 -2.13 -4.76 -28.32
CA LYS A 324 -2.95 -3.70 -28.88
C LYS A 324 -2.74 -3.68 -30.39
N ALA A 325 -3.84 -3.69 -31.13
CA ALA A 325 -3.80 -3.59 -32.58
C ALA A 325 -3.77 -2.10 -32.99
N GLU A 326 -2.73 -1.70 -33.70
CA GLU A 326 -2.51 -0.32 -34.16
C GLU A 326 -2.44 -0.29 -35.69
N PHE A 327 -3.22 0.60 -36.31
CA PHE A 327 -3.16 0.80 -37.77
C PHE A 327 -2.05 1.80 -38.10
N LYS A 328 -0.94 1.31 -38.64
CA LYS A 328 0.17 2.16 -39.12
C LYS A 328 0.11 2.27 -40.64
N ASN A 329 0.40 3.46 -41.15
CA ASN A 329 0.49 3.68 -42.60
C ASN A 329 1.93 3.45 -43.04
N VAL A 330 2.19 2.28 -43.64
CA VAL A 330 3.51 1.88 -44.15
C VAL A 330 3.42 1.83 -45.67
N ASP A 331 4.32 2.53 -46.36
CA ASP A 331 4.36 2.64 -47.83
C ASP A 331 3.02 2.99 -48.50
N GLY A 332 2.20 3.83 -47.84
CA GLY A 332 0.89 4.26 -48.33
C GLY A 332 -0.23 3.24 -48.12
N LYS A 333 0.03 2.12 -47.45
CA LYS A 333 -0.96 1.10 -47.08
C LYS A 333 -1.22 1.13 -45.58
N MET A 334 -2.49 1.01 -45.22
CA MET A 334 -2.90 0.77 -43.83
C MET A 334 -2.58 -0.68 -43.46
N GLU A 335 -1.54 -0.89 -42.66
CA GLU A 335 -1.19 -2.19 -42.11
C GLU A 335 -1.57 -2.26 -40.62
N LEU A 336 -2.18 -3.37 -40.22
CA LEU A 336 -2.46 -3.65 -38.82
C LEU A 336 -1.20 -4.24 -38.18
N GLN A 337 -0.60 -3.52 -37.24
CA GLN A 337 0.52 -4.00 -36.45
C GLN A 337 0.04 -4.32 -35.03
N LEU A 338 0.37 -5.52 -34.55
CA LEU A 338 0.20 -5.89 -33.15
C LEU A 338 1.42 -5.40 -32.37
N GLN A 339 1.20 -4.63 -31.32
CA GLN A 339 2.23 -4.15 -30.41
C GLN A 339 1.81 -4.48 -28.98
N ARG A 340 2.76 -4.75 -28.07
CA ARG A 340 2.43 -5.04 -26.67
C ARG A 340 1.77 -3.80 -26.05
N TYR A 341 0.69 -4.00 -25.31
CA TYR A 341 -0.09 -2.90 -24.74
C TYR A 341 0.78 -1.97 -23.88
N LEU A 342 1.62 -2.55 -23.02
CA LEU A 342 2.52 -1.84 -22.12
C LEU A 342 3.56 -0.96 -22.85
N ASP A 343 4.03 -1.34 -24.04
CA ASP A 343 4.97 -0.52 -24.83
C ASP A 343 4.33 0.83 -25.24
N SER A 344 3.00 0.90 -25.24
CA SER A 344 2.22 2.10 -25.55
C SER A 344 1.65 2.81 -24.31
N PHE A 345 1.86 2.28 -23.11
CA PHE A 345 1.26 2.80 -21.87
C PHE A 345 1.65 4.27 -21.63
N PRO A 346 0.73 5.14 -21.16
CA PRO A 346 0.98 6.57 -21.14
C PRO A 346 1.69 7.07 -19.86
N PHE A 347 1.69 6.29 -18.78
CA PHE A 347 2.29 6.67 -17.50
C PHE A 347 3.77 6.33 -17.43
N GLU A 348 4.59 7.27 -16.94
CA GLU A 348 6.02 7.04 -16.71
C GLU A 348 6.26 6.13 -15.48
N TYR A 349 5.54 6.41 -14.37
CA TYR A 349 5.62 5.61 -13.14
C TYR A 349 4.45 4.65 -13.09
N TYR A 350 4.70 3.38 -13.41
CA TYR A 350 3.71 2.32 -13.27
C TYR A 350 4.30 1.05 -12.67
N LEU A 351 3.45 0.28 -12.01
CA LEU A 351 3.81 -0.92 -11.26
C LEU A 351 2.86 -2.04 -11.67
N VAL A 352 3.38 -3.21 -12.04
CA VAL A 352 2.54 -4.40 -12.28
C VAL A 352 2.55 -5.24 -11.00
N LEU A 353 1.41 -5.25 -10.30
CA LEU A 353 1.22 -5.94 -9.03
C LEU A 353 0.45 -7.25 -9.27
N ARG A 354 1.11 -8.37 -8.99
CA ARG A 354 0.52 -9.72 -9.02
C ARG A 354 0.19 -10.26 -7.63
N ASP A 355 0.91 -9.75 -6.64
CA ASP A 355 0.89 -10.16 -5.24
C ASP A 355 1.14 -8.91 -4.40
N VAL A 356 0.33 -8.74 -3.35
CA VAL A 356 0.42 -7.61 -2.42
C VAL A 356 1.73 -7.61 -1.61
N GLU A 357 2.37 -8.76 -1.38
CA GLU A 357 3.63 -8.84 -0.61
C GLU A 357 4.76 -8.01 -1.23
N ALA A 358 4.77 -7.88 -2.57
CA ALA A 358 5.75 -7.07 -3.29
C ALA A 358 5.50 -5.56 -3.20
N LEU A 359 4.27 -5.12 -2.88
CA LEU A 359 3.87 -3.72 -2.95
C LEU A 359 4.74 -2.78 -2.10
N PRO A 360 5.08 -3.08 -0.82
CA PRO A 360 5.89 -2.19 0.01
C PRO A 360 7.23 -1.83 -0.64
N GLN A 361 7.96 -2.83 -1.12
CA GLN A 361 9.28 -2.66 -1.74
C GLN A 361 9.20 -1.92 -3.08
N VAL A 362 8.25 -2.31 -3.92
CA VAL A 362 8.13 -1.81 -5.29
C VAL A 362 7.63 -0.35 -5.31
N LEU A 363 6.63 -0.02 -4.48
CA LEU A 363 6.14 1.35 -4.34
C LEU A 363 7.21 2.28 -3.71
N SER A 364 7.89 1.82 -2.65
CA SER A 364 8.96 2.60 -2.00
C SER A 364 10.13 2.86 -2.95
N THR A 365 10.53 1.87 -3.75
CA THR A 365 11.60 2.05 -4.74
C THR A 365 11.23 3.09 -5.80
N THR A 366 9.98 3.06 -6.27
CA THR A 366 9.46 3.99 -7.30
C THR A 366 9.39 5.43 -6.78
N LEU A 367 8.85 5.61 -5.57
CA LEU A 367 8.81 6.93 -4.92
C LEU A 367 10.23 7.45 -4.65
N LYS A 368 11.15 6.58 -4.21
CA LYS A 368 12.54 6.95 -3.99
C LYS A 368 13.21 7.46 -5.28
N GLN A 369 13.11 6.72 -6.38
CA GLN A 369 13.67 7.11 -7.69
C GLN A 369 13.16 8.49 -8.15
N PHE A 370 11.88 8.75 -7.93
CA PHE A 370 11.26 10.03 -8.26
C PHE A 370 11.79 11.20 -7.41
N PHE A 371 11.88 11.04 -6.09
CA PHE A 371 12.43 12.08 -5.22
C PHE A 371 13.94 12.29 -5.44
N GLU A 372 14.69 11.23 -5.78
CA GLU A 372 16.09 11.35 -6.23
C GLU A 372 16.17 12.18 -7.52
N ARG A 373 15.40 11.86 -8.56
CA ARG A 373 15.32 12.63 -9.82
C ARG A 373 14.96 14.10 -9.59
N ILE A 374 14.02 14.42 -8.70
CA ILE A 374 13.67 15.82 -8.39
C ILE A 374 14.78 16.53 -7.63
N SER A 375 15.56 15.82 -6.80
CA SER A 375 16.68 16.43 -6.07
C SER A 375 17.90 16.73 -6.97
N GLU A 376 17.95 16.14 -8.17
CA GLU A 376 18.99 16.34 -9.17
C GLU A 376 18.66 17.45 -10.20
N GLN A 377 17.42 17.98 -10.20
CA GLN A 377 16.93 19.05 -11.09
C GLN A 377 16.96 20.44 -10.42
#